data_AF-A0A7V8BPP3-F1
#
_entry.id   AF-A0A7V8BPP3-F1
#
_cell.length_a   1.000
_cell.length_b   1.000
_cell.length_c   1.000
_cell.angle_alpha   90.00
_cell.angle_beta   90.00
_cell.angle_gamma   90.00
#
_symmetry.space_group_name_H-M   'P 1'
#
loop_
_entity.id
_entity.type
_entity.pdbx_description
1 polymer ?
#
loop_
_entity_poly.entity_id
_entity_poly.type
_entity_poly.pdbx_seq_one_letter_code
_entity_poly.pdbx_strand_id
1 'polypeptide(L)'
;MVRLELTDILHQEFKRAFRGYNRHEVSAFLEVVAENYTELNNENAALLQKIKLVENEMEHLRIQLNENEKMLQSYKHEMAKVERLMDSKIDADFILQKAKSESERIITESKKQADRIASETKFLLDQRSKVAAHLREYLKSQMALLGIIADSEEPLRTDSGTDVNIDTVTDAMETDSAHSKNSPSENAVDETSLELTQVDGIDSFLSDVELDDIPQELAHALSRYKDNEEPRLIDPEAQAKMQQMLDDLDAISEHATGMFKKADFHKMLGDDIHTRSEEMINQIYAELEKKKSLQKDNSNPEEKT
;
A
#
# COMPACT_ATOMS: atom_id res chain seq x y z
N MET A 1 45.81 -23.29 61.72
CA MET A 1 45.69 -22.69 63.07
C MET A 1 45.18 -23.80 63.97
N VAL A 2 45.90 -24.16 65.03
CA VAL A 2 45.46 -25.23 65.95
C VAL A 2 44.27 -24.69 66.76
N ARG A 3 43.15 -25.41 66.76
CA ARG A 3 42.08 -25.22 67.75
C ARG A 3 42.35 -26.17 68.90
N LEU A 4 42.27 -25.68 70.12
CA LEU A 4 42.37 -26.48 71.34
C LEU A 4 40.94 -26.84 71.75
N GLU A 5 40.66 -28.11 71.98
CA GLU A 5 39.41 -28.53 72.62
C GLU A 5 39.48 -28.21 74.14
N LEU A 6 38.33 -28.21 74.82
CA LEU A 6 38.26 -28.00 76.28
C LEU A 6 39.22 -28.95 77.03
N THR A 7 39.30 -30.20 76.58
CA THR A 7 40.18 -31.24 77.09
C THR A 7 41.66 -30.90 76.93
N ASP A 8 42.05 -30.20 75.86
CA ASP A 8 43.46 -29.90 75.57
C ASP A 8 43.99 -28.82 76.52
N ILE A 9 43.13 -27.85 76.89
CA ILE A 9 43.44 -26.79 77.86
C ILE A 9 43.57 -27.38 79.27
N LEU A 10 42.65 -28.28 79.67
CA LEU A 10 42.64 -28.92 80.99
C LEU A 10 43.80 -29.92 81.20
N HIS A 11 44.20 -30.64 80.15
CA HIS A 11 45.29 -31.64 80.22
C HIS A 11 46.66 -31.10 79.80
N GLN A 12 46.80 -29.78 79.62
CA GLN A 12 48.06 -29.15 79.20
C GLN A 12 49.16 -29.37 80.26
N GLU A 13 50.19 -30.14 79.92
CA GLU A 13 51.36 -30.33 80.77
C GLU A 13 52.36 -29.17 80.65
N PHE A 14 52.94 -28.77 81.78
CA PHE A 14 53.95 -27.70 81.87
C PHE A 14 55.26 -28.22 82.49
N LYS A 15 56.39 -27.78 81.93
CA LYS A 15 57.72 -28.12 82.45
C LYS A 15 57.97 -27.43 83.80
N ARG A 16 58.58 -28.15 84.75
CA ARG A 16 58.93 -27.62 86.08
C ARG A 16 60.24 -26.83 86.05
N ALA A 17 60.30 -25.73 86.80
CA ALA A 17 61.48 -24.89 86.98
C ALA A 17 61.65 -24.46 88.45
N PHE A 18 62.88 -24.10 88.86
CA PHE A 18 63.24 -23.81 90.25
C PHE A 18 62.53 -22.60 90.88
N ARG A 19 61.97 -21.70 90.06
CA ARG A 19 61.03 -20.64 90.46
C ARG A 19 59.91 -20.60 89.40
N GLY A 20 58.76 -21.20 89.72
CA GLY A 20 57.60 -21.27 88.84
C GLY A 20 56.29 -21.00 89.59
N TYR A 21 55.20 -20.87 88.85
CA TYR A 21 53.86 -20.64 89.38
C TYR A 21 53.34 -21.83 90.21
N ASN A 22 52.41 -21.57 91.12
CA ASN A 22 51.79 -22.61 91.94
C ASN A 22 50.86 -23.49 91.08
N ARG A 23 51.11 -24.81 91.08
CA ARG A 23 50.34 -25.77 90.27
C ARG A 23 48.83 -25.72 90.53
N HIS A 24 48.40 -25.51 91.79
CA HIS A 24 46.97 -25.51 92.14
C HIS A 24 46.26 -24.27 91.60
N GLU A 25 46.91 -23.11 91.69
CA GLU A 25 46.42 -21.83 91.18
C GLU A 25 46.38 -21.82 89.65
N VAL A 26 47.40 -22.39 88.99
CA VAL A 26 47.42 -22.58 87.53
C VAL A 26 46.32 -23.54 87.08
N SER A 27 46.08 -24.66 87.77
CA SER A 27 44.98 -25.57 87.43
C SER A 27 43.61 -24.90 87.56
N ALA A 28 43.35 -24.17 88.65
CA ALA A 28 42.09 -23.44 88.81
C ALA A 28 41.90 -22.35 87.73
N PHE A 29 42.99 -21.66 87.34
CA PHE A 29 42.94 -20.70 86.23
C PHE A 29 42.66 -21.38 84.87
N LEU A 30 43.26 -22.55 84.60
CA LEU A 30 43.02 -23.30 83.38
C LEU A 30 41.57 -23.81 83.27
N GLU A 31 40.96 -24.18 84.40
CA GLU A 31 39.55 -24.59 84.47
C GLU A 31 38.62 -23.44 84.05
N VAL A 32 38.83 -22.24 84.60
CA VAL A 32 38.10 -21.01 84.21
C VAL A 32 38.38 -20.60 82.76
N VAL A 33 39.64 -20.69 82.29
CA VAL A 33 39.98 -20.38 80.88
C VAL A 33 39.33 -21.37 79.93
N ALA A 34 39.26 -22.65 80.28
CA ALA A 34 38.62 -23.68 79.48
C ALA A 34 37.10 -23.43 79.39
N GLU A 35 36.42 -23.15 80.51
CA GLU A 35 34.98 -22.84 80.54
C GLU A 35 34.63 -21.65 79.64
N ASN A 36 35.33 -20.52 79.81
CA ASN A 36 35.17 -19.32 78.96
C ASN A 36 35.47 -19.62 77.47
N TYR A 37 36.43 -20.50 77.17
CA TYR A 37 36.75 -20.88 75.80
C TYR A 37 35.64 -21.72 75.16
N THR A 38 34.99 -22.62 75.92
CA THR A 38 33.80 -23.32 75.43
C THR A 38 32.60 -22.42 75.22
N GLU A 39 32.35 -21.47 76.13
CA GLU A 39 31.27 -20.49 75.95
C GLU A 39 31.49 -19.69 74.66
N LEU A 40 32.69 -19.14 74.47
CA LEU A 40 33.08 -18.43 73.25
C LEU A 40 32.96 -19.30 71.98
N ASN A 41 33.32 -20.58 72.04
CA ASN A 41 33.22 -21.49 70.89
C ASN A 41 31.74 -21.84 70.57
N ASN A 42 30.89 -21.97 71.59
CA ASN A 42 29.45 -22.17 71.45
C ASN A 42 28.76 -20.93 70.87
N GLU A 43 29.10 -19.73 71.36
CA GLU A 43 28.63 -18.46 70.80
C GLU A 43 29.07 -18.31 69.34
N ASN A 44 30.33 -18.61 69.02
CA ASN A 44 30.85 -18.57 67.65
C ASN A 44 30.10 -19.55 66.74
N ALA A 45 29.84 -20.79 67.20
CA ALA A 45 29.03 -21.76 66.46
C ALA A 45 27.59 -21.26 66.23
N ALA A 46 26.95 -20.66 67.24
CA ALA A 46 25.61 -20.08 67.12
C ALA A 46 25.57 -18.85 66.18
N LEU A 47 26.59 -18.00 66.21
CA LEU A 47 26.75 -16.87 65.30
C LEU A 47 26.96 -17.34 63.85
N LEU A 48 27.80 -18.36 63.62
CA LEU A 48 28.00 -18.95 62.30
C LEU A 48 26.73 -19.62 61.75
N GLN A 49 25.89 -20.22 62.61
CA GLN A 49 24.57 -20.71 62.20
C GLN A 49 23.63 -19.56 61.82
N LYS A 50 23.57 -18.47 62.61
CA LYS A 50 22.78 -17.27 62.27
C LYS A 50 23.23 -16.64 60.95
N ILE A 51 24.54 -16.51 60.73
CA ILE A 51 25.10 -16.00 59.46
C ILE A 51 24.61 -16.84 58.29
N LYS A 52 24.75 -18.18 58.35
CA LYS A 52 24.27 -19.09 57.29
C LYS A 52 22.77 -18.99 57.02
N LEU A 53 21.94 -18.80 58.06
CA LEU A 53 20.50 -18.62 57.90
C LEU A 53 20.19 -17.32 57.16
N VAL A 54 20.83 -16.21 57.55
CA VAL A 54 20.67 -14.90 56.90
C VAL A 54 21.22 -14.92 55.46
N GLU A 55 22.35 -15.59 55.21
CA GLU A 55 22.91 -15.78 53.87
C GLU A 55 21.95 -16.55 52.95
N ASN A 56 21.34 -17.63 53.43
CA ASN A 56 20.34 -18.40 52.68
C ASN A 56 19.07 -17.58 52.41
N GLU A 57 18.60 -16.80 53.38
CA GLU A 57 17.44 -15.91 53.22
C GLU A 57 17.72 -14.79 52.20
N MET A 58 18.91 -14.18 52.27
CA MET A 58 19.37 -13.18 51.32
C MET A 58 19.47 -13.74 49.88
N GLU A 59 19.96 -14.97 49.72
CA GLU A 59 20.06 -15.61 48.40
C GLU A 59 18.68 -15.98 47.86
N HIS A 60 17.77 -16.47 48.70
CA HIS A 60 16.36 -16.69 48.32
C HIS A 60 15.68 -15.37 47.88
N LEU A 61 15.87 -14.28 48.63
CA LEU A 61 15.34 -12.96 48.26
C LEU A 61 15.93 -12.44 46.94
N ARG A 62 17.22 -12.68 46.66
CA ARG A 62 17.84 -12.37 45.36
C ARG A 62 17.22 -13.15 44.22
N ILE A 63 16.95 -14.45 44.40
CA ILE A 63 16.27 -15.29 43.40
C ILE A 63 14.88 -14.73 43.13
N GLN A 64 14.09 -14.45 44.17
CA GLN A 64 12.75 -13.88 44.03
C GLN A 64 12.75 -12.49 43.37
N LEU A 65 13.74 -11.63 43.65
CA LEU A 65 13.90 -10.34 42.98
C LEU A 65 14.21 -10.53 41.49
N ASN A 66 15.15 -11.41 41.14
CA ASN A 66 15.48 -11.73 39.74
C ASN A 66 14.29 -12.32 38.97
N GLU A 67 13.45 -13.14 39.62
CA GLU A 67 12.23 -13.69 39.03
C GLU A 67 11.16 -12.62 38.81
N ASN A 68 10.93 -11.74 39.79
CA ASN A 68 10.02 -10.60 39.65
C ASN A 68 10.50 -9.59 38.60
N GLU A 69 11.80 -9.34 38.49
CA GLU A 69 12.36 -8.50 37.42
C GLU A 69 12.13 -9.11 36.04
N LYS A 70 12.35 -10.42 35.87
CA LYS A 70 12.05 -11.14 34.61
C LYS A 70 10.55 -11.07 34.27
N MET A 71 9.67 -11.27 35.26
CA MET A 71 8.22 -11.14 35.07
C MET A 71 7.83 -9.71 34.66
N LEU A 72 8.40 -8.70 35.31
CA LEU A 72 8.14 -7.30 34.97
C LEU A 72 8.66 -6.95 33.56
N GLN A 73 9.81 -7.49 33.16
CA GLN A 73 10.35 -7.34 31.81
C GLN A 73 9.45 -8.02 30.76
N SER A 74 8.96 -9.23 31.01
CA SER A 74 8.04 -9.92 30.09
C SER A 74 6.71 -9.16 29.97
N TYR A 75 6.16 -8.68 31.08
CA TYR A 75 4.94 -7.86 31.08
C TYR A 75 5.13 -6.55 30.31
N LYS A 76 6.25 -5.84 30.52
CA LYS A 76 6.58 -4.63 29.74
C LYS A 76 6.70 -4.92 28.24
N HIS A 77 7.30 -6.05 27.86
CA HIS A 77 7.41 -6.46 26.47
C HIS A 77 6.05 -6.79 25.85
N GLU A 78 5.17 -7.47 26.59
CA GLU A 78 3.80 -7.78 26.16
C GLU A 78 2.96 -6.50 26.03
N MET A 79 3.00 -5.58 26.99
CA MET A 79 2.32 -4.29 26.91
C MET A 79 2.79 -3.48 25.70
N ALA A 80 4.11 -3.39 25.46
CA ALA A 80 4.65 -2.70 24.28
C ALA A 80 4.24 -3.36 22.94
N LYS A 81 3.97 -4.68 22.94
CA LYS A 81 3.41 -5.38 21.78
C LYS A 81 1.93 -5.04 21.59
N VAL A 82 1.15 -4.97 22.67
CA VAL A 82 -0.27 -4.57 22.63
C VAL A 82 -0.42 -3.12 22.16
N GLU A 83 0.39 -2.20 22.67
CA GLU A 83 0.45 -0.79 22.28
C GLU A 83 0.69 -0.63 20.78
N ARG A 84 1.75 -1.26 20.23
CA ARG A 84 2.03 -1.27 18.78
C ARG A 84 0.88 -1.84 17.93
N LEU A 85 0.14 -2.82 18.45
CA LEU A 85 -1.03 -3.39 17.77
C LEU A 85 -2.26 -2.48 17.86
N MET A 86 -2.36 -1.60 18.85
CA MET A 86 -3.37 -0.54 18.92
C MET A 86 -3.00 0.60 17.96
N ASP A 87 -1.76 1.08 18.00
CA ASP A 87 -1.25 2.12 17.08
C ASP A 87 -1.42 1.70 15.62
N SER A 88 -0.98 0.49 15.26
CA SER A 88 -1.14 -0.04 13.91
C SER A 88 -2.60 -0.19 13.46
N LYS A 89 -3.56 -0.34 14.39
CA LYS A 89 -4.99 -0.32 14.07
C LYS A 89 -5.51 1.10 13.85
N ILE A 90 -5.11 2.03 14.72
CA ILE A 90 -5.45 3.45 14.60
C ILE A 90 -4.92 4.01 13.27
N ASP A 91 -3.68 3.69 12.90
CA ASP A 91 -3.08 4.07 11.62
C ASP A 91 -3.82 3.43 10.44
N ALA A 92 -4.18 2.14 10.53
CA ALA A 92 -4.95 1.47 9.48
C ALA A 92 -6.36 2.08 9.29
N ASP A 93 -7.06 2.37 10.39
CA ASP A 93 -8.38 3.02 10.38
C ASP A 93 -8.27 4.46 9.85
N PHE A 94 -7.22 5.19 10.20
CA PHE A 94 -6.94 6.53 9.67
C PHE A 94 -6.65 6.50 8.17
N ILE A 95 -5.84 5.55 7.68
CA ILE A 95 -5.59 5.33 6.26
C ILE A 95 -6.89 4.99 5.52
N LEU A 96 -7.72 4.10 6.08
CA LEU A 96 -9.03 3.75 5.52
C LEU A 96 -9.98 4.96 5.48
N GLN A 97 -10.02 5.79 6.52
CA GLN A 97 -10.83 7.01 6.56
C GLN A 97 -10.36 8.04 5.54
N LYS A 98 -9.04 8.23 5.42
CA LYS A 98 -8.43 9.13 4.43
C LYS A 98 -8.69 8.65 3.00
N ALA A 99 -8.54 7.35 2.73
CA ALA A 99 -8.82 6.75 1.43
C ALA A 99 -10.31 6.88 1.05
N LYS A 100 -11.23 6.69 2.00
CA LYS A 100 -12.68 6.91 1.79
C LYS A 100 -12.96 8.37 1.43
N SER A 101 -12.52 9.32 2.25
CA SER A 101 -12.71 10.76 2.02
C SER A 101 -12.15 11.21 0.66
N GLU A 102 -10.95 10.75 0.30
CA GLU A 102 -10.34 11.06 -0.99
C GLU A 102 -11.09 10.40 -2.17
N SER A 103 -11.59 9.17 -2.01
CA SER A 103 -12.41 8.52 -3.02
C SER A 103 -13.76 9.24 -3.24
N GLU A 104 -14.38 9.75 -2.17
CA GLU A 104 -15.60 10.56 -2.25
C GLU A 104 -15.33 11.91 -2.93
N ARG A 105 -14.19 12.55 -2.62
CA ARG A 105 -13.74 13.78 -3.30
C ARG A 105 -13.56 13.54 -4.81
N ILE A 106 -12.82 12.49 -5.20
CA ILE A 106 -12.60 12.13 -6.61
C ILE A 106 -13.95 11.83 -7.30
N ILE A 107 -14.83 11.04 -6.69
CA ILE A 107 -16.15 10.72 -7.27
C ILE A 107 -17.00 11.98 -7.48
N THR A 108 -17.01 12.92 -6.52
CA THR A 108 -17.77 14.17 -6.66
C THR A 108 -17.18 15.10 -7.71
N GLU A 109 -15.86 15.19 -7.82
CA GLU A 109 -15.17 15.95 -8.87
C GLU A 109 -15.40 15.35 -10.25
N SER A 110 -15.26 14.03 -10.42
CA SER A 110 -15.54 13.34 -11.69
C SER A 110 -17.01 13.48 -12.11
N LYS A 111 -17.97 13.39 -11.17
CA LYS A 111 -19.39 13.67 -11.47
C LYS A 111 -19.60 15.09 -11.97
N LYS A 112 -19.05 16.09 -11.25
CA LYS A 112 -19.14 17.50 -11.64
C LYS A 112 -18.52 17.77 -13.02
N GLN A 113 -17.42 17.08 -13.36
CA GLN A 113 -16.81 17.15 -14.70
C GLN A 113 -17.71 16.49 -15.75
N ALA A 114 -18.28 15.32 -15.47
CA ALA A 114 -19.21 14.64 -16.38
C ALA A 114 -20.48 15.47 -16.65
N ASP A 115 -21.07 16.07 -15.61
CA ASP A 115 -22.23 16.96 -15.72
C ASP A 115 -21.91 18.20 -16.56
N ARG A 116 -20.72 18.79 -16.37
CA ARG A 116 -20.22 19.90 -17.21
C ARG A 116 -20.11 19.47 -18.68
N ILE A 117 -19.42 18.37 -18.97
CA ILE A 117 -19.24 17.88 -20.35
C ILE A 117 -20.60 17.54 -20.99
N ALA A 118 -21.53 16.95 -20.24
CA ALA A 118 -22.88 16.64 -20.73
C ALA A 118 -23.68 17.91 -21.08
N SER A 119 -23.61 18.95 -20.23
CA SER A 119 -24.27 20.23 -20.50
C SER A 119 -23.66 20.96 -21.70
N GLU A 120 -22.33 20.95 -21.83
CA GLU A 120 -21.59 21.53 -22.97
C GLU A 120 -21.90 20.79 -24.28
N THR A 121 -21.94 19.45 -24.25
CA THR A 121 -22.35 18.61 -25.39
C THR A 121 -23.78 18.93 -25.83
N LYS A 122 -24.70 19.11 -24.88
CA LYS A 122 -26.10 19.49 -25.17
C LYS A 122 -26.17 20.88 -25.81
N PHE A 123 -25.40 21.84 -25.32
CA PHE A 123 -25.33 23.20 -25.88
C PHE A 123 -24.78 23.20 -27.31
N LEU A 124 -23.68 22.48 -27.58
CA LEU A 124 -23.11 22.34 -28.92
C LEU A 124 -24.06 21.64 -29.89
N LEU A 125 -24.83 20.65 -29.43
CA LEU A 125 -25.84 19.96 -30.25
C LEU A 125 -27.01 20.90 -30.62
N ASP A 126 -27.46 21.73 -29.68
CA ASP A 126 -28.46 22.77 -29.92
C ASP A 126 -27.96 23.82 -30.93
N GLN A 127 -26.74 24.33 -30.76
CA GLN A 127 -26.11 25.23 -31.74
C GLN A 127 -26.00 24.61 -33.13
N ARG A 128 -25.54 23.34 -33.23
CA ARG A 128 -25.52 22.60 -34.51
C ARG A 128 -26.91 22.51 -35.14
N SER A 129 -27.95 22.26 -34.34
CA SER A 129 -29.33 22.16 -34.83
C SER A 129 -29.83 23.49 -35.41
N LYS A 130 -29.52 24.61 -34.75
CA LYS A 130 -29.85 25.97 -35.20
C LYS A 130 -29.16 26.34 -36.51
N VAL A 131 -27.84 26.11 -36.60
CA VAL A 131 -27.07 26.32 -37.83
C VAL A 131 -27.62 25.46 -38.99
N ALA A 132 -27.95 24.19 -38.73
CA ALA A 132 -28.54 23.32 -39.74
C ALA A 132 -29.97 23.72 -40.15
N ALA A 133 -30.74 24.36 -39.27
CA ALA A 133 -32.05 24.93 -39.59
C ALA A 133 -31.89 26.17 -40.50
N HIS A 134 -31.06 27.14 -40.09
CA HIS A 134 -30.79 28.35 -40.87
C HIS A 134 -30.21 28.04 -42.24
N LEU A 135 -29.30 27.07 -42.37
CA LEU A 135 -28.76 26.67 -43.67
C LEU A 135 -29.84 26.05 -44.58
N ARG A 136 -30.75 25.24 -44.03
CA ARG A 136 -31.89 24.69 -44.81
C ARG A 136 -32.83 25.79 -45.28
N GLU A 137 -33.10 26.78 -44.43
CA GLU A 137 -33.96 27.92 -44.74
C GLU A 137 -33.33 28.83 -45.81
N TYR A 138 -32.04 29.13 -45.68
CA TYR A 138 -31.26 29.82 -46.70
C TYR A 138 -31.28 29.08 -48.05
N LEU A 139 -31.01 27.77 -48.06
CA LEU A 139 -31.03 26.97 -49.29
C LEU A 139 -32.43 26.89 -49.91
N LYS A 140 -33.50 26.79 -49.11
CA LYS A 140 -34.89 26.88 -49.59
C LYS A 140 -35.18 28.23 -50.26
N SER A 141 -34.72 29.33 -49.65
CA SER A 141 -34.85 30.68 -50.21
C SER A 141 -34.12 30.81 -51.56
N GLN A 142 -32.87 30.34 -51.64
CA GLN A 142 -32.11 30.32 -52.91
C GLN A 142 -32.77 29.43 -53.98
N MET A 143 -33.32 28.27 -53.60
CA MET A 143 -34.07 27.41 -54.53
C MET A 143 -35.38 28.06 -55.01
N ALA A 144 -36.10 28.78 -54.14
CA ALA A 144 -37.30 29.52 -54.54
C ALA A 144 -36.96 30.65 -55.54
N LEU A 145 -35.85 31.37 -55.30
CA LEU A 145 -35.34 32.39 -56.23
C LEU A 145 -34.97 31.78 -57.60
N LEU A 146 -34.29 30.63 -57.61
CA LEU A 146 -33.98 29.91 -58.85
C LEU A 146 -35.25 29.40 -59.56
N GLY A 147 -36.28 28.99 -58.83
CA GLY A 147 -37.59 28.65 -59.40
C GLY A 147 -38.22 29.83 -60.13
N ILE A 148 -38.23 31.01 -59.50
CA ILE A 148 -38.74 32.26 -60.12
C ILE A 148 -37.95 32.62 -61.39
N ILE A 149 -36.63 32.39 -61.42
CA ILE A 149 -35.81 32.60 -62.62
C ILE A 149 -36.15 31.57 -63.70
N ALA A 150 -36.26 30.29 -63.36
CA ALA A 150 -36.57 29.23 -64.32
C ALA A 150 -37.97 29.39 -64.94
N ASP A 151 -38.98 29.78 -64.14
CA ASP A 151 -40.34 30.08 -64.61
C ASP A 151 -40.40 31.36 -65.49
N SER A 152 -39.32 32.16 -65.53
CA SER A 152 -39.21 33.35 -66.37
C SER A 152 -38.57 33.12 -67.75
N GLU A 153 -38.06 31.90 -68.03
CA GLU A 153 -37.60 31.52 -69.38
C GLU A 153 -38.73 30.90 -70.21
N GLU A 154 -39.50 31.74 -70.92
CA GLU A 154 -40.28 31.25 -72.06
C GLU A 154 -39.34 30.66 -73.14
N PRO A 155 -39.65 29.49 -73.73
CA PRO A 155 -38.80 28.89 -74.74
C PRO A 155 -38.76 29.75 -76.02
N LEU A 156 -37.56 30.25 -76.34
CA LEU A 156 -37.26 30.93 -77.60
C LEU A 156 -37.68 30.07 -78.79
N ARG A 157 -38.74 30.50 -79.48
CA ARG A 157 -39.28 29.81 -80.66
C ARG A 157 -38.33 29.95 -81.85
N THR A 158 -37.44 28.98 -82.04
CA THR A 158 -36.76 28.80 -83.33
C THR A 158 -37.70 28.11 -84.31
N ASP A 159 -38.23 28.89 -85.25
CA ASP A 159 -39.02 28.38 -86.36
C ASP A 159 -38.15 27.55 -87.31
N SER A 160 -38.46 26.26 -87.45
CA SER A 160 -37.83 25.38 -88.41
C SER A 160 -38.68 24.13 -88.69
N GLY A 161 -39.23 24.08 -89.90
CA GLY A 161 -39.20 22.86 -90.70
C GLY A 161 -40.27 21.81 -90.42
N THR A 162 -41.25 21.77 -91.32
CA THR A 162 -41.98 20.55 -91.69
C THR A 162 -41.00 19.39 -91.93
N ASP A 163 -41.19 18.23 -91.28
CA ASP A 163 -41.66 17.01 -91.98
C ASP A 163 -41.83 15.77 -91.07
N VAL A 164 -42.99 15.14 -91.25
CA VAL A 164 -43.29 13.70 -91.30
C VAL A 164 -42.48 12.71 -90.42
N ASN A 165 -43.16 12.25 -89.36
CA ASN A 165 -43.41 10.85 -88.93
C ASN A 165 -42.49 9.70 -89.40
N ILE A 166 -42.09 8.82 -88.46
CA ILE A 166 -42.21 7.34 -88.58
C ILE A 166 -42.08 6.68 -87.18
N ASP A 167 -42.99 5.75 -86.88
CA ASP A 167 -42.97 4.90 -85.68
C ASP A 167 -41.86 3.84 -85.70
N THR A 168 -41.30 3.49 -84.54
CA THR A 168 -40.80 2.13 -84.25
C THR A 168 -41.06 1.74 -82.81
N VAL A 169 -41.86 0.68 -82.63
CA VAL A 169 -42.15 -0.01 -81.37
C VAL A 169 -41.21 -1.22 -81.21
N THR A 170 -40.59 -1.36 -80.03
CA THR A 170 -40.14 -2.62 -79.36
C THR A 170 -39.62 -2.20 -77.97
N ASP A 171 -40.21 -2.55 -76.82
CA ASP A 171 -40.57 -3.87 -76.24
C ASP A 171 -39.36 -4.68 -75.70
N ALA A 172 -39.60 -5.42 -74.61
CA ALA A 172 -38.67 -6.05 -73.66
C ALA A 172 -37.90 -5.08 -72.73
N MET A 173 -37.68 -5.38 -71.44
CA MET A 173 -37.81 -6.66 -70.75
C MET A 173 -38.11 -6.49 -69.24
N GLU A 174 -39.06 -7.26 -68.71
CA GLU A 174 -39.19 -7.51 -67.27
C GLU A 174 -38.09 -8.50 -66.81
N THR A 175 -37.59 -8.34 -65.59
CA THR A 175 -37.25 -9.50 -64.73
C THR A 175 -37.62 -9.18 -63.28
N ASP A 176 -38.32 -10.12 -62.67
CA ASP A 176 -39.05 -9.99 -61.40
C ASP A 176 -38.33 -10.67 -60.22
N SER A 177 -38.80 -10.39 -58.99
CA SER A 177 -38.56 -11.12 -57.73
C SER A 177 -37.15 -11.03 -57.08
N ALA A 178 -37.00 -11.11 -55.75
CA ALA A 178 -37.94 -11.60 -54.73
C ALA A 178 -37.90 -10.85 -53.38
N HIS A 179 -38.89 -11.18 -52.53
CA HIS A 179 -39.36 -10.47 -51.34
C HIS A 179 -38.75 -10.89 -49.98
N SER A 180 -39.16 -10.14 -48.94
CA SER A 180 -39.33 -10.56 -47.51
C SER A 180 -38.13 -10.32 -46.55
N LYS A 181 -38.30 -9.78 -45.32
CA LYS A 181 -39.46 -9.86 -44.38
C LYS A 181 -39.70 -8.58 -43.52
N ASN A 182 -40.99 -8.26 -43.31
CA ASN A 182 -41.71 -7.79 -42.09
C ASN A 182 -40.99 -6.82 -41.09
N SER A 183 -41.42 -5.56 -40.82
CA SER A 183 -42.71 -4.99 -40.30
C SER A 183 -42.92 -5.12 -38.78
N PRO A 184 -43.71 -4.28 -38.03
CA PRO A 184 -44.43 -3.01 -38.36
C PRO A 184 -44.32 -1.90 -37.25
N SER A 185 -45.30 -0.97 -37.17
CA SER A 185 -45.63 0.00 -36.08
C SER A 185 -44.90 1.36 -36.13
N GLU A 186 -45.55 2.51 -36.41
CA GLU A 186 -46.52 3.26 -35.55
C GLU A 186 -45.93 3.62 -34.17
N ASN A 187 -46.10 4.81 -33.57
CA ASN A 187 -46.71 6.10 -33.93
C ASN A 187 -46.25 7.14 -32.86
N ALA A 188 -46.25 8.48 -33.02
CA ALA A 188 -46.46 9.42 -34.14
C ALA A 188 -45.91 10.81 -33.69
N VAL A 189 -46.01 11.87 -34.52
CA VAL A 189 -45.82 13.27 -34.08
C VAL A 189 -46.92 14.15 -34.69
N ASP A 190 -47.71 14.75 -33.81
CA ASP A 190 -48.87 15.57 -34.13
C ASP A 190 -48.50 17.02 -34.49
N GLU A 191 -49.43 17.68 -35.17
CA GLU A 191 -49.34 18.95 -35.89
C GLU A 191 -48.66 20.12 -35.13
N THR A 192 -47.62 20.72 -35.74
CA THR A 192 -47.28 22.13 -35.49
C THR A 192 -47.95 23.02 -36.54
N SER A 193 -49.20 23.38 -36.29
CA SER A 193 -49.88 24.48 -36.99
C SER A 193 -49.48 25.81 -36.36
N LEU A 194 -48.56 26.55 -37.00
CA LEU A 194 -48.32 27.96 -36.70
C LEU A 194 -48.18 28.75 -38.01
N GLU A 195 -48.85 29.89 -38.04
CA GLU A 195 -49.22 30.60 -39.26
C GLU A 195 -48.06 31.36 -39.91
N LEU A 196 -48.06 31.41 -41.24
CA LEU A 196 -47.22 32.31 -42.03
C LEU A 196 -47.77 33.74 -41.91
N THR A 197 -47.30 34.50 -40.92
CA THR A 197 -47.58 35.94 -40.81
C THR A 197 -46.35 36.79 -41.15
N GLN A 198 -46.47 37.50 -42.26
CA GLN A 198 -45.71 38.71 -42.63
C GLN A 198 -44.18 38.61 -42.68
N VAL A 199 -43.70 38.46 -43.93
CA VAL A 199 -42.38 38.93 -44.33
C VAL A 199 -42.39 40.46 -44.32
N ASP A 200 -41.72 41.07 -43.36
CA ASP A 200 -41.22 42.44 -43.42
C ASP A 200 -40.02 42.56 -42.46
N GLY A 201 -38.87 43.07 -42.94
CA GLY A 201 -37.73 43.39 -42.07
C GLY A 201 -36.44 42.57 -42.20
N ILE A 202 -36.16 41.90 -43.35
CA ILE A 202 -34.84 41.27 -43.57
C ILE A 202 -33.71 42.32 -43.63
N ASP A 203 -34.00 43.54 -44.11
CA ASP A 203 -33.05 44.67 -44.11
C ASP A 203 -32.72 45.22 -42.71
N SER A 204 -33.52 44.89 -41.68
CA SER A 204 -33.34 45.41 -40.31
C SER A 204 -32.31 44.64 -39.47
N PHE A 205 -31.82 43.49 -39.94
CA PHE A 205 -30.80 42.70 -39.22
C PHE A 205 -29.42 42.77 -39.89
N LEU A 206 -29.35 43.20 -41.15
CA LEU A 206 -28.10 43.41 -41.89
C LEU A 206 -27.31 44.64 -41.41
N SER A 207 -27.90 45.50 -40.57
CA SER A 207 -27.23 46.64 -39.93
C SER A 207 -26.55 46.32 -38.59
N ASP A 208 -26.92 45.22 -37.94
CA ASP A 208 -26.50 44.90 -36.57
C ASP A 208 -25.44 43.78 -36.51
N VAL A 209 -24.96 43.33 -37.68
CA VAL A 209 -23.77 42.48 -37.79
C VAL A 209 -22.56 43.37 -38.07
N GLU A 210 -22.01 43.96 -37.00
CA GLU A 210 -20.66 44.53 -37.03
C GLU A 210 -19.66 43.41 -37.38
N LEU A 211 -19.09 43.47 -38.58
CA LEU A 211 -18.21 42.44 -39.13
C LEU A 211 -16.76 42.54 -38.62
N ASP A 212 -16.56 43.08 -37.40
CA ASP A 212 -15.26 43.48 -36.85
C ASP A 212 -14.77 42.63 -35.65
N ASP A 213 -15.57 41.69 -35.14
CA ASP A 213 -15.15 40.73 -34.10
C ASP A 213 -15.05 39.28 -34.63
N ILE A 214 -14.16 39.08 -35.60
CA ILE A 214 -13.48 37.78 -35.72
C ILE A 214 -12.37 37.79 -34.66
N PRO A 215 -12.40 36.90 -33.64
CA PRO A 215 -11.37 36.89 -32.61
C PRO A 215 -9.98 36.74 -33.23
N GLN A 216 -9.03 37.57 -32.81
CA GLN A 216 -7.65 37.57 -33.33
C GLN A 216 -6.98 36.19 -33.24
N GLU A 217 -7.46 35.32 -32.35
CA GLU A 217 -7.07 33.91 -32.24
C GLU A 217 -7.26 33.12 -33.54
N LEU A 218 -8.31 33.36 -34.32
CA LEU A 218 -8.57 32.61 -35.57
C LEU A 218 -7.63 33.05 -36.71
N ALA A 219 -7.32 34.35 -36.79
CA ALA A 219 -6.30 34.86 -37.70
C ALA A 219 -4.89 34.38 -37.30
N HIS A 220 -4.59 34.33 -36.00
CA HIS A 220 -3.31 33.86 -35.47
C HIS A 220 -3.15 32.32 -35.54
N ALA A 221 -4.26 31.56 -35.52
CA ALA A 221 -4.25 30.12 -35.77
C ALA A 221 -4.01 29.79 -37.25
N LEU A 222 -4.59 30.57 -38.16
CA LEU A 222 -4.41 30.39 -39.60
C LEU A 222 -3.03 30.83 -40.11
N SER A 223 -2.38 31.81 -39.48
CA SER A 223 -0.98 32.15 -39.82
C SER A 223 -0.01 31.04 -39.42
N ARG A 224 -0.18 30.42 -38.25
CA ARG A 224 0.60 29.26 -37.77
C ARG A 224 0.50 28.02 -38.66
N TYR A 225 -0.51 27.92 -39.52
CA TYR A 225 -0.67 26.82 -40.48
C TYR A 225 -0.15 27.13 -41.89
N LYS A 226 0.22 28.39 -42.15
CA LYS A 226 0.64 28.85 -43.48
C LYS A 226 2.16 28.85 -43.65
N ASP A 227 2.88 29.05 -42.54
CA ASP A 227 4.32 28.88 -42.46
C ASP A 227 4.61 27.43 -42.05
N ASN A 228 5.15 26.62 -42.97
CA ASN A 228 5.49 25.21 -42.75
C ASN A 228 6.69 25.06 -41.77
N GLU A 229 6.47 25.31 -40.49
CA GLU A 229 7.32 24.77 -39.43
C GLU A 229 6.72 23.47 -38.89
N GLU A 230 7.50 22.39 -38.97
CA GLU A 230 7.19 21.10 -38.35
C GLU A 230 6.87 21.28 -36.86
N PRO A 231 6.03 20.40 -36.25
CA PRO A 231 5.69 20.51 -34.84
C PRO A 231 6.95 20.45 -33.97
N ARG A 232 7.36 21.61 -33.44
CA ARG A 232 8.59 21.76 -32.66
C ARG A 232 8.54 20.78 -31.49
N LEU A 233 9.58 19.95 -31.44
CA LEU A 233 9.77 18.89 -30.46
C LEU A 233 9.60 19.42 -29.03
N ILE A 234 9.00 18.55 -28.20
CA ILE A 234 8.87 18.63 -26.74
C ILE A 234 9.92 19.55 -26.11
N ASP A 235 9.48 20.57 -25.35
CA ASP A 235 10.34 21.55 -24.68
C ASP A 235 11.60 20.90 -24.10
N PRO A 236 12.82 21.45 -24.32
CA PRO A 236 14.04 20.86 -23.78
C PRO A 236 14.03 20.80 -22.25
N GLU A 237 13.30 21.70 -21.59
CA GLU A 237 13.02 21.63 -20.15
C GLU A 237 12.11 20.45 -19.78
N ALA A 238 11.10 20.13 -20.59
CA ALA A 238 10.23 18.97 -20.39
C ALA A 238 10.96 17.65 -20.68
N GLN A 239 11.85 17.61 -21.68
CA GLN A 239 12.76 16.47 -21.89
C GLN A 239 13.70 16.28 -20.71
N ALA A 240 14.35 17.33 -20.22
CA ALA A 240 15.23 17.25 -19.05
C ALA A 240 14.49 16.76 -17.80
N LYS A 241 13.25 17.24 -17.58
CA LYS A 241 12.41 16.85 -16.44
C LYS A 241 11.89 15.42 -16.54
N MET A 242 11.62 14.93 -17.74
CA MET A 242 11.26 13.52 -17.99
C MET A 242 12.47 12.60 -17.84
N GLN A 243 13.66 13.03 -18.29
CA GLN A 243 14.91 12.30 -18.07
C GLN A 243 15.26 12.22 -16.59
N GLN A 244 15.12 13.32 -15.84
CA GLN A 244 15.32 13.34 -14.40
C GLN A 244 14.36 12.39 -13.66
N MET A 245 13.08 12.31 -14.08
CA MET A 245 12.14 11.34 -13.52
C MET A 245 12.48 9.88 -13.87
N LEU A 246 13.12 9.61 -15.02
CA LEU A 246 13.61 8.28 -15.37
C LEU A 246 14.84 7.90 -14.52
N ASP A 247 15.79 8.82 -14.35
CA ASP A 247 16.98 8.62 -13.52
C ASP A 247 16.59 8.41 -12.03
N ASP A 248 15.61 9.16 -11.52
CA ASP A 248 15.03 8.96 -10.18
C ASP A 248 14.32 7.59 -10.05
N LEU A 249 13.61 7.12 -11.09
CA LEU A 249 12.98 5.80 -11.10
C LEU A 249 14.02 4.67 -11.10
N ASP A 250 15.10 4.81 -11.89
CA ASP A 250 16.18 3.82 -11.93
C ASP A 250 16.90 3.74 -10.57
N ALA A 251 17.16 4.88 -9.91
CA ALA A 251 17.72 4.91 -8.56
C ALA A 251 16.80 4.26 -7.51
N ILE A 252 15.48 4.46 -7.60
CA ILE A 252 14.50 3.77 -6.76
C ILE A 252 14.48 2.26 -7.07
N SER A 253 14.65 1.87 -8.33
CA SER A 253 14.72 0.47 -8.75
C SER A 253 15.99 -0.23 -8.22
N GLU A 254 17.15 0.43 -8.25
CA GLU A 254 18.39 -0.09 -7.68
C GLU A 254 18.27 -0.23 -6.15
N HIS A 255 17.69 0.76 -5.47
CA HIS A 255 17.45 0.70 -4.03
C HIS A 255 16.49 -0.45 -3.67
N ALA A 256 15.39 -0.63 -4.41
CA ALA A 256 14.48 -1.76 -4.24
C ALA A 256 15.19 -3.10 -4.49
N THR A 257 15.95 -3.22 -5.58
CA THR A 257 16.70 -4.45 -5.93
C THR A 257 17.78 -4.76 -4.89
N GLY A 258 18.39 -3.74 -4.29
CA GLY A 258 19.29 -3.87 -3.14
C GLY A 258 18.58 -4.36 -1.88
N MET A 259 17.35 -3.89 -1.61
CA MET A 259 16.53 -4.42 -0.51
C MET A 259 16.10 -5.88 -0.77
N PHE A 260 15.73 -6.26 -2.00
CA PHE A 260 15.40 -7.64 -2.34
C PHE A 260 16.60 -8.58 -2.17
N LYS A 261 17.79 -8.21 -2.66
CA LYS A 261 19.03 -8.98 -2.40
C LYS A 261 19.33 -9.13 -0.90
N LYS A 262 18.99 -8.15 -0.08
CA LYS A 262 19.15 -8.21 1.39
C LYS A 262 18.08 -9.09 2.06
N ALA A 263 16.86 -9.09 1.54
CA ALA A 263 15.79 -10.00 1.99
C ALA A 263 16.09 -11.45 1.63
N ASP A 264 16.59 -11.71 0.41
CA ASP A 264 17.05 -13.04 -0.01
C ASP A 264 18.26 -13.51 0.81
N PHE A 265 19.20 -12.61 1.15
CA PHE A 265 20.31 -12.94 2.05
C PHE A 265 19.84 -13.28 3.48
N HIS A 266 18.82 -12.58 3.99
CA HIS A 266 18.20 -12.92 5.28
C HIS A 266 17.43 -14.24 5.22
N LYS A 267 16.78 -14.57 4.10
CA LYS A 267 16.11 -15.85 3.90
C LYS A 267 17.12 -16.99 3.80
N MET A 268 18.21 -16.81 3.05
CA MET A 268 19.31 -17.76 2.93
C MET A 268 20.00 -18.02 4.29
N LEU A 269 20.18 -16.98 5.11
CA LEU A 269 20.63 -17.14 6.50
C LEU A 269 19.61 -17.89 7.37
N GLY A 270 18.31 -17.64 7.19
CA GLY A 270 17.25 -18.34 7.90
C GLY A 270 17.22 -19.84 7.57
N ASP A 271 17.28 -20.17 6.27
CA ASP A 271 17.25 -21.55 5.78
C ASP A 271 18.55 -22.31 6.15
N ASP A 272 19.73 -21.67 6.11
CA ASP A 272 21.01 -22.27 6.53
C ASP A 272 21.07 -22.49 8.06
N ILE A 273 20.56 -21.53 8.85
CA ILE A 273 20.42 -21.71 10.31
C ILE A 273 19.42 -22.84 10.63
N HIS A 274 18.29 -22.92 9.92
CA HIS A 274 17.30 -23.96 10.15
C HIS A 274 17.85 -25.35 9.79
N THR A 275 18.48 -25.49 8.61
CA THR A 275 19.10 -26.75 8.16
C THR A 275 20.17 -27.21 9.15
N ARG A 276 21.04 -26.29 9.59
CA ARG A 276 22.12 -26.60 10.54
C ARG A 276 21.61 -26.90 11.95
N SER A 277 20.48 -26.31 12.34
CA SER A 277 19.79 -26.67 13.60
C SER A 277 19.19 -28.07 13.53
N GLU A 278 18.62 -28.48 12.39
CA GLU A 278 18.11 -29.84 12.17
C GLU A 278 19.25 -30.87 12.15
N GLU A 279 20.39 -30.56 11.51
CA GLU A 279 21.59 -31.40 11.57
C GLU A 279 22.10 -31.58 13.01
N MET A 280 22.18 -30.51 13.81
CA MET A 280 22.56 -30.60 15.22
C MET A 280 21.56 -31.41 16.04
N ILE A 281 20.25 -31.22 15.82
CA ILE A 281 19.19 -32.00 16.49
C ILE A 281 19.32 -33.49 16.14
N ASN A 282 19.55 -33.83 14.86
CA ASN A 282 19.73 -35.20 14.39
C ASN A 282 21.02 -35.83 14.94
N GLN A 283 22.11 -35.08 15.06
CA GLN A 283 23.33 -35.54 15.73
C GLN A 283 23.10 -35.82 17.22
N ILE A 284 22.36 -34.95 17.93
CA ILE A 284 21.99 -35.16 19.34
C ILE A 284 21.12 -36.41 19.49
N TYR A 285 20.13 -36.62 18.61
CA TYR A 285 19.32 -37.85 18.63
C TYR A 285 20.16 -39.10 18.37
N ALA A 286 21.08 -39.07 17.38
CA ALA A 286 21.98 -40.19 17.11
C ALA A 286 22.93 -40.49 18.29
N GLU A 287 23.46 -39.47 18.99
CA GLU A 287 24.25 -39.67 20.21
C GLU A 287 23.43 -40.23 21.37
N LEU A 288 22.19 -39.77 21.54
CA LEU A 288 21.27 -40.29 22.56
C LEU A 288 20.91 -41.75 22.28
N GLU A 289 20.64 -42.11 21.03
CA GLU A 289 20.34 -43.48 20.62
C GLU A 289 21.56 -44.40 20.78
N LYS A 290 22.76 -43.91 20.45
CA LYS A 290 24.03 -44.60 20.71
C LYS A 290 24.32 -44.79 22.21
N LYS A 291 23.98 -43.81 23.06
CA LYS A 291 24.04 -43.97 24.53
C LYS A 291 23.00 -44.98 25.04
N LYS A 292 21.82 -45.03 24.41
CA LYS A 292 20.72 -45.93 24.79
C LYS A 292 21.01 -47.39 24.42
N SER A 293 21.69 -47.65 23.30
CA SER A 293 22.22 -48.99 22.99
C SER A 293 23.37 -49.39 23.92
N LEU A 294 24.31 -48.49 24.20
CA LEU A 294 25.39 -48.73 25.19
C LEU A 294 24.88 -49.00 26.62
N GLN A 295 23.73 -48.46 27.01
CA GLN A 295 23.06 -48.82 28.27
C GLN A 295 22.36 -50.19 28.20
N LYS A 296 21.83 -50.59 27.04
CA LYS A 296 21.19 -51.89 26.83
C LYS A 296 22.20 -53.04 26.92
N ASP A 297 23.37 -52.87 26.35
CA ASP A 297 24.44 -53.89 26.42
C ASP A 297 25.01 -54.04 27.84
N ASN A 298 24.97 -52.99 28.66
CA ASN A 298 25.38 -53.02 30.08
C ASN A 298 24.26 -53.42 31.06
N SER A 299 23.07 -53.80 30.57
CA SER A 299 21.92 -54.16 31.43
C SER A 299 21.35 -55.56 31.17
N ASN A 300 22.15 -56.48 30.61
CA ASN A 300 21.83 -57.91 30.62
C ASN A 300 22.83 -58.73 31.45
N PRO A 301 22.54 -59.01 32.75
CA PRO A 301 23.31 -59.91 33.59
C PRO A 301 22.70 -61.32 33.68
N GLU A 302 21.83 -61.76 32.76
CA GLU A 302 21.28 -63.12 32.74
C GLU A 302 21.41 -63.79 31.37
N GLU A 303 22.47 -64.61 31.21
CA GLU A 303 22.47 -65.95 30.60
C GLU A 303 23.91 -66.41 30.33
N LYS A 304 24.49 -67.16 31.29
CA LYS A 304 25.52 -68.19 31.06
C LYS A 304 25.75 -69.04 32.32
N THR A 305 24.84 -69.99 32.50
CA THR A 305 25.20 -71.34 32.99
C THR A 305 26.10 -72.03 31.98
#